data_AF-A0A2J6HPZ9-F1
#
_entry.id   AF-A0A2J6HPZ9-F1
#
_cell.length_a   1.000
_cell.length_b   1.000
_cell.length_c   1.000
_cell.angle_alpha   90.00
_cell.angle_beta   90.00
_cell.angle_gamma   90.00
#
_symmetry.space_group_name_H-M   'P 1'
#
loop_
_entity.id
_entity.type
_entity.pdbx_description
1 polymer ?
#
loop_
_entity_poly.entity_id
_entity_poly.type
_entity_poly.pdbx_seq_one_letter_code
_entity_poly.pdbx_strand_id
1 'polypeptide(L)'
;MKKLILISALSLSVTALAIYSSSCTSQREIAAQKSGAELWGQNCIRCHNIPSPAAYSDVEWETIGLHMKERANMTKEQIDKVVMFLQTVN
;
A
#
# COMPACT_ATOMS: atom_id res chain seq x y z
N MET A 1 11.28 -39.97 26.96
CA MET A 1 12.05 -38.73 26.67
C MET A 1 12.01 -38.33 25.19
N LYS A 2 12.38 -39.20 24.24
CA LYS A 2 12.32 -38.90 22.78
C LYS A 2 10.93 -38.45 22.28
N LYS A 3 9.85 -39.09 22.76
CA LYS A 3 8.46 -38.71 22.43
C LYS A 3 8.08 -37.32 22.97
N LEU A 4 8.56 -36.94 24.15
CA LEU A 4 8.33 -35.61 24.75
C LEU A 4 9.05 -34.51 23.96
N ILE A 5 10.28 -34.77 23.51
CA ILE A 5 11.06 -33.85 22.66
C ILE A 5 10.40 -33.66 21.29
N LEU A 6 9.85 -34.73 20.70
CA LEU A 6 9.14 -34.65 19.42
C LEU A 6 7.84 -33.85 19.54
N ILE A 7 7.08 -34.02 20.63
CA ILE A 7 5.84 -33.26 20.87
C ILE A 7 6.16 -31.77 21.07
N SER A 8 7.20 -31.43 21.84
CA SER A 8 7.58 -30.03 22.06
C SER A 8 8.11 -29.35 20.79
N ALA A 9 8.85 -30.09 19.95
CA ALA A 9 9.35 -29.57 18.68
C ALA A 9 8.19 -29.32 17.68
N LEU A 10 7.21 -30.22 17.64
CA LEU A 10 6.04 -30.08 16.79
C LEU A 10 5.17 -28.89 17.23
N SER A 11 4.95 -28.72 18.55
CA SER A 11 4.18 -27.57 19.04
C SER A 11 4.86 -26.23 18.73
N LEU A 12 6.20 -26.17 18.78
CA LEU A 12 6.96 -24.95 18.47
C LEU A 12 6.94 -24.62 16.96
N SER A 13 6.92 -25.66 16.11
CA SER A 13 6.80 -25.50 14.67
C SER A 13 5.42 -24.97 14.25
N VAL A 14 4.35 -25.46 14.90
CA VAL A 14 2.97 -25.01 14.62
C VAL A 14 2.76 -23.56 15.04
N THR A 15 3.26 -23.15 16.22
CA THR A 15 3.15 -21.75 16.67
C THR A 15 3.96 -20.80 15.78
N ALA A 16 5.16 -21.20 15.34
CA ALA A 16 5.94 -20.41 14.39
C ALA A 16 5.16 -20.17 13.09
N LEU A 17 4.57 -21.23 12.50
CA LEU A 17 3.82 -21.11 11.26
C LEU A 17 2.59 -20.20 11.37
N ALA A 18 1.89 -20.25 12.51
CA ALA A 18 0.77 -19.35 12.79
C ALA A 18 1.20 -17.87 12.83
N ILE A 19 2.33 -17.56 13.49
CA ILE A 19 2.86 -16.18 13.56
C ILE A 19 3.20 -15.66 12.16
N TYR A 20 3.87 -16.47 11.33
CA TYR A 20 4.22 -16.07 9.96
C TYR A 20 2.99 -15.76 9.09
N SER A 21 1.91 -16.54 9.23
CA SER A 21 0.67 -16.30 8.47
C SER A 21 0.01 -14.96 8.82
N SER A 22 0.02 -14.57 10.10
CA SER A 22 -0.57 -13.32 10.58
C SER A 22 0.17 -12.07 10.11
N SER A 23 1.49 -12.12 9.96
CA SER A 23 2.30 -10.99 9.50
C SER A 23 2.02 -10.57 8.05
N CYS A 24 1.55 -11.48 7.20
CA CYS A 24 1.24 -11.16 5.80
C CYS A 24 -0.07 -10.36 5.69
N THR A 25 -1.05 -10.65 6.55
CA THR A 25 -2.34 -9.94 6.60
C THR A 25 -2.17 -8.50 7.08
N SER A 26 -1.40 -8.29 8.16
CA SER A 26 -1.23 -6.94 8.72
C SER A 26 -0.57 -5.98 7.73
N GLN A 27 0.39 -6.43 6.93
CA GLN A 27 1.04 -5.58 5.94
C GLN A 27 0.11 -5.14 4.80
N ARG A 28 -0.81 -6.01 4.38
CA ARG A 28 -1.83 -5.65 3.37
C ARG A 28 -2.84 -4.65 3.93
N GLU A 29 -3.25 -4.83 5.18
CA GLU A 29 -4.12 -3.89 5.87
C GLU A 29 -3.45 -2.52 6.01
N ILE A 30 -2.19 -2.47 6.48
CA ILE A 30 -1.43 -1.21 6.59
C ILE A 30 -1.29 -0.51 5.23
N ALA A 31 -1.02 -1.27 4.15
CA ALA A 31 -0.95 -0.71 2.81
C ALA A 31 -2.29 -0.12 2.33
N ALA A 32 -3.41 -0.71 2.71
CA ALA A 32 -4.76 -0.19 2.43
C ALA A 32 -5.10 1.06 3.26
N GLN A 33 -4.56 1.19 4.48
CA GLN A 33 -4.81 2.33 5.37
C GLN A 33 -4.06 3.63 5.01
N LYS A 34 -3.14 3.60 4.05
CA LYS A 34 -2.38 4.80 3.63
C LYS A 34 -3.31 5.89 3.09
N SER A 35 -3.07 7.12 3.50
CA SER A 35 -3.76 8.32 3.01
C SER A 35 -3.33 8.70 1.59
N GLY A 36 -4.11 9.54 0.91
CA GLY A 36 -3.76 10.07 -0.42
C GLY A 36 -2.44 10.84 -0.44
N ALA A 37 -2.17 11.65 0.58
CA ALA A 37 -0.92 12.40 0.72
C ALA A 37 0.30 11.47 0.86
N GLU A 38 0.19 10.42 1.68
CA GLU A 38 1.26 9.43 1.83
C GLU A 38 1.49 8.65 0.52
N LEU A 39 0.41 8.24 -0.14
CA LEU A 39 0.49 7.54 -1.41
C LEU A 39 1.14 8.41 -2.49
N TRP A 40 0.78 9.69 -2.56
CA TRP A 40 1.37 10.68 -3.47
C TRP A 40 2.88 10.81 -3.23
N GLY A 41 3.31 11.07 -1.99
CA GLY A 41 4.71 11.23 -1.65
C GLY A 41 5.57 9.97 -1.83
N GLN A 42 4.99 8.78 -1.63
CA GLN A 42 5.72 7.51 -1.76
C GLN A 42 5.79 7.01 -3.20
N ASN A 43 4.76 7.25 -4.01
CA ASN A 43 4.64 6.62 -5.33
C ASN A 43 4.99 7.55 -6.48
N CYS A 44 4.61 8.83 -6.42
CA CYS A 44 4.58 9.66 -7.61
C CYS A 44 5.93 10.33 -7.92
N ILE A 45 6.85 10.37 -6.95
CA ILE A 45 8.23 10.85 -7.15
C ILE A 45 9.19 9.76 -7.64
N ARG A 46 8.72 8.52 -7.81
CA ARG A 46 9.57 7.38 -8.17
C ARG A 46 10.18 7.47 -9.57
N CYS A 47 9.54 8.22 -10.49
CA CYS A 47 9.91 8.24 -11.90
C CYS A 47 10.27 9.63 -12.43
N HIS A 48 9.69 10.68 -11.88
CA HIS A 48 9.95 12.07 -12.26
C HIS A 48 9.62 13.00 -11.10
N ASN A 49 9.98 14.28 -11.22
CA ASN A 49 9.53 15.28 -10.26
C ASN A 49 8.01 15.40 -10.30
N ILE A 50 7.42 15.40 -9.12
CA ILE A 50 5.98 15.57 -8.97
C ILE A 50 5.59 17.04 -9.19
N PRO A 51 4.56 17.32 -10.00
CA PRO A 51 4.06 18.68 -10.17
C PRO A 51 3.39 19.17 -8.88
N SER A 52 3.28 20.49 -8.72
CA SER A 52 2.48 21.10 -7.65
C SER A 52 1.03 20.63 -7.78
N PRO A 53 0.30 20.40 -6.67
CA PRO A 53 -1.13 20.10 -6.73
C PRO A 53 -1.95 21.15 -7.50
N ALA A 54 -1.59 22.43 -7.39
CA ALA A 54 -2.22 23.54 -8.13
C ALA A 54 -1.81 23.64 -9.61
N ALA A 55 -1.02 22.69 -10.14
CA ALA A 55 -0.57 22.72 -11.53
C ALA A 55 -1.66 22.30 -12.53
N TYR A 56 -2.69 21.60 -12.07
CA TYR A 56 -3.78 21.08 -12.89
C TYR A 56 -5.11 21.22 -12.16
N SER A 57 -6.19 21.36 -12.92
CA SER A 57 -7.57 21.37 -12.43
C SER A 57 -8.02 19.99 -11.94
N ASP A 58 -9.15 19.95 -11.22
CA ASP A 58 -9.69 18.72 -10.66
C ASP A 58 -9.98 17.64 -11.72
N VAL A 59 -10.48 18.05 -12.88
CA VAL A 59 -10.80 17.16 -14.02
C VAL A 59 -9.53 16.66 -14.70
N GLU A 60 -8.50 17.51 -14.79
CA GLU A 60 -7.19 17.10 -15.32
C GLU A 60 -6.54 16.08 -14.38
N TRP A 61 -6.66 16.26 -13.06
CA TRP A 61 -6.16 15.29 -12.09
C TRP A 61 -6.83 13.93 -12.17
N GLU A 62 -8.13 13.86 -12.49
CA GLU A 62 -8.80 12.57 -12.76
C GLU A 62 -8.17 11.86 -13.96
N THR A 63 -7.95 12.60 -15.06
CA THR A 63 -7.35 12.06 -16.28
C THR A 63 -5.90 11.63 -16.06
N ILE A 64 -5.11 12.46 -15.38
CA ILE A 64 -3.73 12.15 -14.99
C ILE A 64 -3.71 10.91 -14.07
N GLY A 65 -4.63 10.84 -13.11
CA GLY A 65 -4.78 9.69 -12.22
C GLY A 65 -5.01 8.40 -13.00
N LEU A 66 -5.94 8.40 -13.98
CA LEU A 66 -6.16 7.24 -14.85
C LEU A 66 -4.89 6.79 -15.57
N HIS A 67 -4.10 7.74 -16.09
CA HIS A 67 -2.83 7.42 -16.74
C HIS A 67 -1.79 6.88 -15.73
N MET A 68 -1.67 7.54 -14.58
CA MET A 68 -0.65 7.22 -13.57
C MET A 68 -0.95 5.95 -12.79
N LYS A 69 -2.21 5.53 -12.68
CA LYS A 69 -2.57 4.24 -12.08
C LYS A 69 -1.79 3.09 -12.74
N GLU A 70 -1.78 3.06 -14.06
CA GLU A 70 -1.07 2.04 -14.84
C GLU A 70 0.46 2.25 -14.78
N ARG A 71 0.92 3.51 -14.88
CA ARG A 71 2.37 3.82 -14.87
C ARG A 71 3.04 3.54 -13.53
N ALA A 72 2.37 3.86 -12.43
CA ALA A 72 2.86 3.68 -11.07
C ALA A 72 2.54 2.28 -10.49
N ASN A 73 1.81 1.45 -11.24
CA ASN A 73 1.31 0.14 -10.83
C ASN A 73 0.53 0.21 -9.49
N MET A 74 -0.46 1.10 -9.45
CA MET A 74 -1.31 1.35 -8.27
C MET A 74 -2.67 0.68 -8.44
N THR A 75 -3.29 0.27 -7.33
CA THR A 75 -4.68 -0.18 -7.37
C THR A 75 -5.62 1.00 -7.65
N LYS A 76 -6.86 0.71 -8.06
CA LYS A 76 -7.88 1.76 -8.24
C LYS A 76 -8.08 2.56 -6.96
N GLU A 77 -8.21 1.89 -5.82
CA GLU A 77 -8.41 2.55 -4.52
C GLU A 77 -7.25 3.50 -4.16
N GLN A 78 -6.01 3.08 -4.42
CA GLN A 78 -4.85 3.91 -4.12
C GLN A 78 -4.80 5.16 -4.98
N ILE A 79 -5.07 5.04 -6.29
CA ILE A 79 -5.04 6.21 -7.16
C ILE A 79 -6.22 7.14 -6.89
N ASP A 80 -7.41 6.61 -6.56
CA ASP A 80 -8.58 7.43 -6.21
C ASP A 80 -8.27 8.29 -4.96
N LYS A 81 -7.61 7.70 -3.95
CA LYS A 81 -7.14 8.43 -2.75
C LYS A 81 -6.17 9.55 -3.10
N VAL A 82 -5.25 9.32 -4.04
CA VAL A 82 -4.30 10.33 -4.50
C VAL A 82 -5.01 11.47 -5.24
N VAL A 83 -5.90 11.15 -6.19
CA VAL A 83 -6.66 12.14 -6.95
C VAL A 83 -7.51 13.00 -6.01
N MET A 84 -8.23 12.37 -5.09
CA MET A 84 -9.04 13.09 -4.08
C MET A 84 -8.19 14.02 -3.22
N PHE A 85 -7.00 13.58 -2.82
CA PHE A 85 -6.06 14.44 -2.08
C PHE A 85 -5.67 15.66 -2.91
N LEU A 86 -5.26 15.46 -4.16
CA LEU A 86 -4.82 16.54 -5.06
C LEU A 86 -5.95 17.55 -5.33
N GLN A 87 -7.18 17.09 -5.55
CA GLN A 87 -8.36 17.95 -5.70
C GLN A 87 -8.68 18.76 -4.44
N THR A 88 -8.33 18.23 -3.25
CA THR A 88 -8.56 18.94 -1.98
C THR A 88 -7.53 20.05 -1.73
N VAL A 89 -6.34 19.95 -2.33
CA VAL A 89 -5.21 20.87 -2.06
C VAL A 89 -4.77 21.69 -3.29
N ASN A 90 -5.52 21.58 -4.40
CA ASN A 90 -5.37 22.33 -5.64
C ASN A 90 -5.80 23.79 -5.46
#